data_AF-E7DQ19-F1
#
_entry.id   AF-E7DQ19-F1
#
_cell.length_a   1.000
_cell.length_b   1.000
_cell.length_c   1.000
_cell.angle_alpha   90.00
_cell.angle_beta   90.00
_cell.angle_gamma   90.00
#
_symmetry.space_group_name_H-M   'P 1'
#
loop_
_entity.id
_entity.type
_entity.pdbx_description
1 polymer ?
#
loop_
_entity_poly.entity_id
_entity_poly.type
_entity_poly.pdbx_seq_one_letter_code
_entity_poly.pdbx_strand_id
1 'polypeptide(L)'
;MPKTWNIKIDNYFQANLNCIIATAHVDSFPTDLPLEPNIREPNCKSATYRQILDSVTTQPEKFFLRHSGITLCVNKVKPNKNKTSLELEILEASEGRSDGIINGGHTVLAFESAKNYRYNLSQARVKVTIHIGLVEDEAKDIALASNTTTPVDSRSKYR
;
A
#
# COMPACT_ATOMS: atom_id res chain seq x y z
N MET A 1 23.08 -0.10 -2.18
CA MET A 1 22.93 -0.31 -0.72
C MET A 1 21.44 -0.34 -0.52
N PRO A 2 20.88 -1.44 0.00
CA PRO A 2 19.43 -1.60 0.09
C PRO A 2 18.85 -0.45 0.90
N LYS A 3 17.84 0.23 0.35
CA LYS A 3 17.14 1.27 1.08
C LYS A 3 16.13 0.63 2.03
N THR A 4 15.97 1.24 3.19
CA THR A 4 15.03 0.76 4.21
C THR A 4 13.95 1.79 4.49
N TRP A 5 12.71 1.31 4.61
CA TRP A 5 11.56 2.12 4.99
C TRP A 5 10.96 1.59 6.28
N ASN A 6 10.47 2.49 7.13
CA ASN A 6 9.77 2.10 8.34
C ASN A 6 8.29 2.42 8.23
N ILE A 7 7.44 1.42 8.44
CA ILE A 7 5.99 1.60 8.53
C ILE A 7 5.54 1.40 9.98
N LYS A 8 4.86 2.40 10.54
CA LYS A 8 4.20 2.25 11.85
C LYS A 8 2.91 1.45 11.69
N ILE A 9 2.69 0.52 12.60
CA ILE A 9 1.58 -0.43 12.53
C ILE A 9 0.90 -0.56 13.90
N ASP A 10 -0.41 -0.85 13.88
CA ASP A 10 -1.14 -1.30 15.07
C ASP A 10 -0.88 -2.79 15.34
N ASN A 11 -0.87 -3.58 14.27
CA ASN A 11 -0.65 -5.02 14.31
C ASN A 11 -0.19 -5.54 12.95
N TYR A 12 0.31 -6.78 12.97
CA TYR A 12 0.53 -7.58 11.77
C TYR A 12 0.29 -9.05 12.07
N PHE A 13 0.01 -9.83 11.03
CA PHE A 13 0.05 -11.28 11.11
C PHE A 13 0.79 -11.85 9.91
N GLN A 14 1.45 -12.99 10.13
CA GLN A 14 2.12 -13.74 9.09
C GLN A 14 1.06 -14.60 8.37
N ALA A 15 0.66 -14.22 7.17
CA ALA A 15 -0.34 -14.95 6.39
C ALA A 15 0.24 -16.25 5.81
N ASN A 16 1.52 -16.23 5.41
CA ASN A 16 2.33 -17.40 5.07
C ASN A 16 3.82 -17.04 5.20
N LEU A 17 4.75 -17.97 4.94
CA LEU A 17 6.20 -17.74 5.13
C LEU A 17 6.73 -16.46 4.45
N ASN A 18 6.16 -16.10 3.30
CA ASN A 18 6.59 -14.97 2.48
C ASN A 18 5.52 -13.87 2.37
N CYS A 19 4.55 -13.83 3.29
CA CYS A 19 3.48 -12.83 3.26
C CYS A 19 3.08 -12.36 4.65
N ILE A 20 3.14 -11.04 4.85
CA ILE A 20 2.68 -10.35 6.05
C ILE A 20 1.50 -9.45 5.67
N ILE A 21 0.48 -9.43 6.52
CA ILE A 21 -0.61 -8.45 6.41
C ILE A 21 -0.59 -7.59 7.67
N ALA A 22 -0.54 -6.28 7.49
CA ALA A 22 -0.41 -5.32 8.57
C ALA A 22 -1.48 -4.21 8.50
N THR A 23 -1.80 -3.65 9.66
CA THR A 23 -2.62 -2.44 9.79
C THR A 23 -1.69 -1.26 10.02
N ALA A 24 -1.45 -0.45 9.00
CA ALA A 24 -0.49 0.65 9.03
C ALA A 24 -1.15 2.02 9.29
N HIS A 25 -0.39 2.90 9.93
CA HIS A 25 -0.77 4.28 10.19
C HIS A 25 -0.57 5.13 8.94
N VAL A 26 -1.59 5.88 8.52
CA VAL A 26 -1.54 6.69 7.29
C VAL A 26 -0.72 7.96 7.48
N ASP A 27 -0.82 8.60 8.65
CA ASP A 27 -0.12 9.85 8.99
C ASP A 27 1.41 9.78 8.83
N SER A 28 1.97 8.61 9.09
CA SER A 28 3.40 8.30 9.11
C SER A 28 3.82 7.34 8.00
N PHE A 29 2.88 6.95 7.13
CA PHE A 29 3.17 6.09 5.99
C PHE A 29 4.16 6.76 5.01
N PRO A 30 5.23 6.08 4.58
CA PRO A 30 6.18 6.63 3.60
C PRO A 30 5.53 6.80 2.23
N THR A 31 5.75 7.94 1.58
CA THR A 31 5.16 8.28 0.27
C THR A 31 6.17 8.27 -0.87
N ASP A 32 7.42 7.99 -0.57
CA ASP A 32 8.58 7.92 -1.47
C ASP A 32 8.99 6.47 -1.80
N LEU A 33 8.12 5.50 -1.51
CA LEU A 33 8.32 4.10 -1.87
C LEU A 33 8.42 3.95 -3.40
N PRO A 34 9.29 3.07 -3.92
CA PRO A 34 9.35 2.79 -5.35
C PRO A 34 7.99 2.36 -5.89
N LEU A 35 7.61 2.92 -7.04
CA LEU A 35 6.33 2.61 -7.70
C LEU A 35 6.41 1.37 -8.56
N GLU A 36 7.59 0.88 -8.91
CA GLU A 36 7.73 -0.41 -9.58
C GLU A 36 7.51 -1.54 -8.54
N PRO A 37 6.86 -2.65 -8.91
CA PRO A 37 6.44 -3.07 -10.26
C PRO A 37 4.96 -2.73 -10.58
N ASN A 38 4.37 -1.70 -9.97
CA ASN A 38 2.99 -1.30 -10.26
C ASN A 38 2.81 -0.99 -11.74
N ILE A 39 1.85 -1.68 -12.37
CA ILE A 39 1.50 -1.52 -13.78
C ILE A 39 0.67 -0.28 -14.08
N ARG A 40 0.18 0.44 -13.04
CA ARG A 40 -0.61 1.67 -13.18
C ARG A 40 0.09 2.85 -12.53
N GLU A 41 0.52 3.79 -13.35
CA GLU A 41 1.02 5.08 -12.86
C GLU A 41 -0.06 5.84 -12.07
N PRO A 42 0.27 6.36 -10.88
CA PRO A 42 -0.66 7.17 -10.10
C PRO A 42 -1.04 8.47 -10.83
N ASN A 43 -2.34 8.71 -10.99
CA ASN A 43 -2.87 9.91 -11.63
C ASN A 43 -3.79 10.69 -10.68
N CYS A 44 -3.38 11.90 -10.29
CA CYS A 44 -4.16 12.79 -9.42
C CYS A 44 -5.49 13.28 -10.05
N LYS A 45 -5.67 13.10 -11.36
CA LYS A 45 -6.90 13.43 -12.08
C LYS A 45 -7.85 12.23 -12.21
N SER A 46 -7.46 11.04 -11.76
CA SER A 46 -8.33 9.86 -11.84
C SER A 46 -9.49 9.93 -10.85
N ALA A 47 -10.62 9.30 -11.18
CA ALA A 47 -11.77 9.22 -10.28
C ALA A 47 -11.41 8.44 -9.01
N THR A 48 -10.64 7.36 -9.16
CA THR A 48 -10.14 6.53 -8.04
C THR A 48 -9.33 7.36 -7.06
N TYR A 49 -8.36 8.16 -7.54
CA TYR A 49 -7.59 9.05 -6.67
C TYR A 49 -8.49 10.01 -5.89
N ARG A 50 -9.43 10.68 -6.57
CA ARG A 50 -10.33 11.63 -5.92
C ARG A 50 -11.17 10.97 -4.83
N GLN A 51 -11.69 9.76 -5.09
CA GLN A 51 -12.45 8.98 -4.11
C GLN A 51 -11.60 8.58 -2.90
N ILE A 52 -10.34 8.18 -3.13
CA ILE A 52 -9.42 7.83 -2.04
C ILE A 52 -9.09 9.07 -1.20
N LEU A 53 -8.74 10.19 -1.85
CA LEU A 53 -8.42 11.45 -1.16
C LEU A 53 -9.62 11.95 -0.36
N ASP A 54 -10.82 11.98 -0.94
CA ASP A 54 -12.04 12.34 -0.24
C ASP A 54 -12.28 11.42 0.97
N SER A 55 -12.18 10.11 0.79
CA SER A 55 -12.39 9.16 1.89
C SER A 55 -11.38 9.30 3.02
N VAL A 56 -10.10 9.54 2.73
CA VAL A 56 -9.06 9.64 3.77
C VAL A 56 -9.14 10.98 4.52
N THR A 57 -9.66 12.03 3.88
CA THR A 57 -9.73 13.38 4.45
C THR A 57 -11.05 13.68 5.16
N THR A 58 -12.16 13.08 4.73
CA THR A 58 -13.48 13.33 5.31
C THR A 58 -13.89 12.32 6.39
N GLN A 59 -13.50 11.05 6.22
CA GLN A 59 -13.85 9.95 7.13
C GLN A 59 -12.65 9.02 7.36
N PRO A 60 -11.54 9.55 7.91
CA PRO A 60 -10.29 8.81 8.10
C PRO A 60 -10.47 7.51 8.89
N GLU A 61 -11.35 7.51 9.91
CA GLU A 61 -11.64 6.36 10.77
C GLU A 61 -12.28 5.18 10.02
N LYS A 62 -12.93 5.44 8.88
CA LYS A 62 -13.55 4.41 8.03
C LYS A 62 -12.66 3.97 6.88
N PHE A 63 -11.49 4.59 6.71
CA PHE A 63 -10.64 4.38 5.55
C PHE A 63 -10.23 2.90 5.40
N PHE A 64 -9.83 2.26 6.50
CA PHE A 64 -9.44 0.85 6.53
C PHE A 64 -10.52 -0.09 5.99
N LEU A 65 -11.80 0.21 6.27
CA LEU A 65 -12.93 -0.63 5.88
C LEU A 65 -13.34 -0.44 4.42
N ARG A 66 -13.05 0.72 3.84
CA ARG A 66 -13.55 1.13 2.51
C ARG A 66 -12.60 0.84 1.37
N HIS A 67 -11.31 0.69 1.66
CA HIS A 67 -10.27 0.55 0.65
C HIS A 67 -9.60 -0.81 0.73
N SER A 68 -9.23 -1.36 -0.43
CA SER A 68 -8.59 -2.66 -0.56
C SER A 68 -7.20 -2.72 0.07
N GLY A 69 -6.56 -1.57 0.28
CA GLY A 69 -5.26 -1.42 0.92
C GLY A 69 -4.13 -1.09 -0.05
N ILE A 70 -2.91 -1.42 0.37
CA ILE A 70 -1.67 -1.29 -0.40
C ILE A 70 -1.01 -2.66 -0.46
N THR A 71 -0.54 -3.07 -1.64
CA THR A 71 0.22 -4.31 -1.83
C THR A 71 1.66 -3.95 -2.18
N LEU A 72 2.61 -4.53 -1.45
CA LEU A 72 4.05 -4.30 -1.59
C LEU A 72 4.78 -5.62 -1.88
N CYS A 73 5.85 -5.57 -2.67
CA CYS A 73 6.94 -6.54 -2.63
C CYS A 73 8.16 -5.92 -1.96
N VAL A 74 8.84 -6.69 -1.14
CA VAL A 74 10.05 -6.28 -0.43
C VAL A 74 11.03 -7.45 -0.38
N ASN A 75 12.32 -7.17 -0.25
CA ASN A 75 13.33 -8.20 -0.09
C ASN A 75 13.26 -8.85 1.30
N LYS A 76 13.12 -8.02 2.35
CA LYS A 76 13.04 -8.47 3.74
C LYS A 76 12.13 -7.58 4.57
N VAL A 77 11.54 -8.18 5.60
CA VAL A 77 10.79 -7.47 6.64
C VAL A 77 11.38 -7.79 8.00
N LYS A 78 11.61 -6.76 8.80
CA LYS A 78 12.07 -6.89 10.17
C LYS A 78 11.13 -6.14 11.11
N PRO A 79 10.32 -6.85 11.91
CA PRO A 79 9.54 -6.23 12.96
C PRO A 79 10.45 -5.62 14.02
N ASN A 80 10.08 -4.46 14.55
CA ASN A 80 10.76 -3.90 15.71
C ASN A 80 10.48 -4.73 16.97
N LYS A 81 11.27 -4.51 18.05
CA LYS A 81 11.15 -5.28 19.31
C LYS A 81 9.73 -5.24 19.91
N ASN A 82 9.03 -4.13 19.72
CA ASN A 82 7.70 -3.89 20.31
C ASN A 82 6.55 -4.24 19.36
N LYS A 83 6.83 -4.74 18.16
CA LYS A 83 5.86 -5.02 17.08
C LYS A 83 4.98 -3.83 16.68
N THR A 84 5.46 -2.61 16.89
CA THR A 84 4.77 -1.35 16.54
C THR A 84 5.24 -0.75 15.22
N SER A 85 6.29 -1.30 14.63
CA SER A 85 6.72 -0.95 13.28
C SER A 85 7.37 -2.11 12.54
N LEU A 86 7.30 -2.05 11.22
CA LEU A 86 8.01 -2.96 10.31
C LEU A 86 9.04 -2.16 9.53
N GLU A 87 10.29 -2.62 9.57
CA GLU A 87 11.36 -2.17 8.69
C GLU A 87 11.34 -3.02 7.41
N LEU A 88 11.25 -2.36 6.26
CA LEU A 88 11.13 -2.94 4.94
C LEU A 88 12.42 -2.69 4.19
N GLU A 89 13.08 -3.75 3.73
CA GLU A 89 14.22 -3.68 2.82
C GLU A 89 13.70 -3.82 1.39
N ILE A 90 13.89 -2.80 0.55
CA ILE A 90 13.43 -2.79 -0.85
C ILE A 90 14.65 -2.66 -1.75
N LEU A 91 14.72 -3.52 -2.77
CA LEU A 91 15.78 -3.53 -3.76
C LEU A 91 15.27 -2.97 -5.09
N GLU A 92 15.97 -1.95 -5.60
CA GLU A 92 15.64 -1.28 -6.87
C GLU A 92 16.25 -2.01 -8.08
N ALA A 93 15.84 -1.64 -9.31
CA ALA A 93 16.27 -2.31 -10.54
C ALA A 93 17.80 -2.36 -10.69
N SER A 94 18.50 -1.32 -10.23
CA SER A 94 19.97 -1.27 -10.21
C SER A 94 20.62 -2.34 -9.31
N GLU A 95 19.85 -2.91 -8.37
CA GLU A 95 20.26 -3.98 -7.45
C GLU A 95 19.74 -5.35 -7.91
N GLY A 96 19.18 -5.44 -9.13
CA GLY A 96 18.76 -6.68 -9.77
C GLY A 96 17.35 -7.18 -9.38
N ARG A 97 16.53 -6.32 -8.76
CA ARG A 97 15.13 -6.61 -8.39
C ARG A 97 14.26 -5.39 -8.63
N SER A 98 12.96 -5.55 -8.76
CA SER A 98 12.01 -4.42 -8.87
C SER A 98 11.01 -4.54 -7.73
N ASP A 99 11.52 -4.35 -6.51
CA ASP A 99 10.70 -4.35 -5.30
C ASP A 99 10.05 -2.96 -5.10
N GLY A 100 8.86 -2.93 -4.49
CA GLY A 100 8.14 -1.69 -4.22
C GLY A 100 6.63 -1.89 -4.20
N ILE A 101 5.89 -0.87 -4.65
CA ILE A 101 4.44 -0.90 -4.69
C ILE A 101 3.99 -1.75 -5.86
N ILE A 102 3.20 -2.79 -5.58
CA ILE A 102 2.50 -3.61 -6.59
C ILE A 102 1.13 -3.00 -6.89
N ASN A 103 0.43 -2.55 -5.84
CA ASN A 103 -0.89 -1.92 -5.94
C ASN A 103 -1.08 -0.88 -4.83
N GLY A 104 -1.88 0.15 -5.10
CA GLY A 104 -2.13 1.24 -4.16
C GLY A 104 -1.31 2.51 -4.43
N GLY A 105 -0.70 2.65 -5.62
CA GLY A 105 0.03 3.87 -5.98
C GLY A 105 -0.84 5.14 -5.91
N HIS A 106 -2.11 5.08 -6.32
CA HIS A 106 -3.07 6.18 -6.13
C HIS A 106 -3.34 6.48 -4.65
N THR A 107 -3.33 5.45 -3.80
CA THR A 107 -3.50 5.59 -2.35
C THR A 107 -2.33 6.32 -1.72
N VAL A 108 -1.11 5.95 -2.10
CA VAL A 108 0.11 6.62 -1.61
C VAL A 108 0.16 8.07 -2.08
N LEU A 109 -0.19 8.35 -3.34
CA LEU A 109 -0.29 9.72 -3.86
C LEU A 109 -1.35 10.55 -3.10
N ALA A 110 -2.48 9.94 -2.74
CA ALA A 110 -3.51 10.60 -1.94
C ALA A 110 -3.01 10.90 -0.52
N PHE A 111 -2.21 10.03 0.08
CA PHE A 111 -1.58 10.28 1.39
C PHE A 111 -0.62 11.46 1.32
N GLU A 112 0.25 11.49 0.31
CA GLU A 112 1.17 12.62 0.09
C GLU A 112 0.40 13.94 -0.03
N SER A 113 -0.63 13.95 -0.86
CA SER A 113 -1.48 15.13 -1.06
C SER A 113 -2.14 15.56 0.25
N ALA A 114 -2.74 14.63 0.99
CA ALA A 114 -3.40 14.92 2.26
C ALA A 114 -2.43 15.46 3.31
N LYS A 115 -1.19 14.95 3.37
CA LYS A 115 -0.13 15.46 4.24
C LYS A 115 0.32 16.87 3.85
N ASN A 116 0.50 17.12 2.55
CA ASN A 116 0.89 18.44 2.03
C ASN A 116 -0.17 19.51 2.34
N TYR A 117 -1.46 19.13 2.29
CA TYR A 117 -2.58 20.00 2.69
C TYR A 117 -2.86 20.00 4.20
N ARG A 118 -2.05 19.29 5.01
CA ARG A 118 -2.14 19.26 6.48
C ARG A 118 -3.48 18.75 7.03
N TYR A 119 -4.11 17.80 6.35
CA TYR A 119 -5.28 17.11 6.90
C TYR A 119 -4.89 16.28 8.15
N ASN A 120 -5.82 16.12 9.09
CA ASN A 120 -5.61 15.26 10.25
C ASN A 120 -5.83 13.79 9.87
N LEU A 121 -4.74 13.02 9.81
CA LEU A 121 -4.73 11.61 9.40
C LEU A 121 -4.51 10.63 10.57
N SER A 122 -4.52 11.12 11.82
CA SER A 122 -4.18 10.32 13.01
C SER A 122 -5.09 9.10 13.25
N GLN A 123 -6.34 9.18 12.78
CA GLN A 123 -7.34 8.09 12.87
C GLN A 123 -7.34 7.20 11.62
N ALA A 124 -6.64 7.58 10.55
CA ALA A 124 -6.62 6.82 9.32
C ALA A 124 -5.68 5.61 9.43
N ARG A 125 -6.21 4.44 9.05
CA ARG A 125 -5.50 3.17 8.97
C ARG A 125 -5.66 2.56 7.59
N VAL A 126 -4.61 1.92 7.11
CA VAL A 126 -4.62 1.23 5.81
C VAL A 126 -4.13 -0.20 5.98
N LYS A 127 -4.80 -1.13 5.29
CA LYS A 127 -4.33 -2.52 5.18
C LYS A 127 -3.13 -2.56 4.24
N VAL A 128 -2.04 -3.17 4.68
CA VAL A 128 -0.83 -3.36 3.86
C VAL A 128 -0.54 -4.85 3.74
N THR A 129 -0.56 -5.37 2.52
CA THR A 129 -0.15 -6.73 2.21
C THR A 129 1.28 -6.69 1.68
N ILE A 130 2.19 -7.38 2.34
CA ILE A 130 3.63 -7.33 2.08
C ILE A 130 4.07 -8.74 1.67
N HIS A 131 4.46 -8.88 0.41
CA HIS A 131 5.08 -10.09 -0.12
C HIS A 131 6.60 -9.99 -0.01
N ILE A 132 7.24 -11.06 0.46
CA ILE A 132 8.67 -11.09 0.76
C ILE A 132 9.37 -11.94 -0.29
N GLY A 133 10.37 -11.36 -0.98
CA GLY A 133 11.27 -12.10 -1.86
C GLY A 133 10.67 -12.53 -3.20
N LEU A 134 9.57 -11.92 -3.66
CA LEU A 134 8.98 -12.24 -4.98
C LEU A 134 9.97 -12.05 -6.11
N VAL A 135 9.89 -12.89 -7.14
CA VAL A 135 10.57 -12.61 -8.41
C VAL A 135 9.75 -11.63 -9.25
N GLU A 136 10.39 -11.00 -10.24
CA GLU A 136 9.77 -9.93 -11.04
C GLU A 136 8.46 -10.37 -11.73
N ASP A 137 8.44 -11.57 -12.32
CA ASP A 137 7.26 -12.11 -13.00
C ASP A 137 6.09 -12.35 -12.03
N GLU A 138 6.36 -12.87 -10.82
CA GLU A 138 5.34 -13.06 -9.79
C GLU A 138 4.75 -11.71 -9.33
N ALA A 139 5.60 -10.70 -9.16
CA ALA A 139 5.15 -9.38 -8.74
C ALA A 139 4.28 -8.71 -9.83
N LYS A 140 4.64 -8.90 -11.11
CA LYS A 140 3.84 -8.47 -12.27
C LYS A 140 2.50 -9.19 -12.35
N ASP A 141 2.48 -10.51 -12.13
CA ASP A 141 1.25 -11.31 -12.13
C ASP A 141 0.29 -10.87 -11.02
N ILE A 142 0.80 -10.61 -9.82
CA ILE A 142 0.00 -10.08 -8.71
C ILE A 142 -0.51 -8.67 -9.04
N ALA A 143 0.31 -7.82 -9.67
CA ALA A 143 -0.11 -6.49 -10.11
C ALA A 143 -1.25 -6.59 -11.12
N LEU A 144 -1.18 -7.49 -12.10
CA LEU A 144 -2.23 -7.74 -13.08
C LEU A 144 -3.51 -8.24 -12.41
N ALA A 145 -3.42 -9.28 -11.56
CA ALA A 145 -4.56 -9.85 -10.85
C ALA A 145 -5.27 -8.84 -9.93
N SER A 146 -4.50 -7.96 -9.27
CA SER A 146 -5.05 -6.90 -8.42
C SER A 146 -5.86 -5.86 -9.21
N ASN A 147 -5.63 -5.77 -10.52
CA ASN A 147 -6.22 -4.77 -11.42
C ASN A 147 -7.34 -5.31 -12.31
N THR A 148 -7.51 -6.63 -12.39
CA THR A 148 -8.58 -7.32 -13.15
C THR A 148 -9.82 -7.62 -12.31
N THR A 149 -9.80 -7.34 -11.00
CA THR A 149 -11.02 -7.38 -10.17
C THR A 149 -12.03 -6.39 -10.74
N THR A 150 -13.05 -6.94 -11.41
CA THR A 150 -14.04 -6.16 -12.14
C THR A 150 -14.82 -5.31 -11.14
N PRO A 151 -14.99 -3.99 -11.38
CA PRO A 151 -15.89 -3.19 -10.57
C PRO A 151 -17.26 -3.85 -10.58
N VAL A 152 -17.81 -4.16 -9.39
CA VAL A 152 -19.21 -4.59 -9.30
C VAL A 152 -20.04 -3.46 -9.89
N ASP A 153 -20.77 -3.74 -10.96
CA ASP A 153 -21.64 -2.74 -11.58
C ASP A 153 -22.59 -2.23 -10.49
N SER A 154 -22.62 -0.91 -10.26
CA SER A 154 -23.55 -0.24 -9.36
C SER A 154 -25.03 -0.60 -9.58
N ARG A 155 -25.37 -1.21 -10.72
CA ARG A 155 -26.70 -1.78 -11.03
C ARG A 155 -26.95 -3.17 -10.44
N SER A 156 -25.95 -3.80 -9.84
CA SER A 156 -26.04 -5.09 -9.13
C SER A 156 -26.75 -4.89 -7.79
N LYS A 157 -28.05 -4.61 -7.84
CA LYS A 157 -28.87 -4.46 -6.64
C LYS A 157 -28.89 -5.79 -5.89
N TYR A 158 -28.56 -5.73 -4.60
CA TYR A 158 -28.99 -6.72 -3.61
C TYR A 158 -30.49 -6.96 -3.81
N ARG A 159 -30.84 -8.16 -4.26
CA ARG A 159 -32.21 -8.69 -4.17
C ARG A 159 -32.33 -9.48 -2.89
#